data_AF-A0A8J2YK85-F1
#
_entry.id   AF-A0A8J2YK85-F1
#
_cell.length_a   1.000
_cell.length_b   1.000
_cell.length_c   1.000
_cell.angle_alpha   90.00
_cell.angle_beta   90.00
_cell.angle_gamma   90.00
#
_symmetry.space_group_name_H-M   'P 1'
#
loop_
_entity.id
_entity.type
_entity.pdbx_description
1 polymer ?
#
loop_
_entity_poly.entity_id
_entity_poly.type
_entity_poly.pdbx_seq_one_letter_code
_entity_poly.pdbx_strand_id
1 'polypeptide(L)'
;MAIKIQEKKPEIPVEIGKLNFAFTVTDESVAAFRKNAIAAQKEFDKMKESENDEKSLERAKYVLQRSFDMILGQGAFKKIYDMTPSVAYLLDYFIQLVEGLSEELKDLGIDQEQTKKYIRKK
;
A
#
# COMPACT_ATOMS: atom_id res chain seq x y z
N MET A 1 -24.99 19.35 28.94
CA MET A 1 -25.00 18.17 28.04
C MET A 1 -23.59 18.03 27.47
N ALA A 2 -22.97 16.85 27.63
CA ALA A 2 -21.66 16.57 27.05
C ALA A 2 -21.86 15.68 25.82
N ILE A 3 -21.29 16.09 24.69
CA ILE A 3 -21.22 15.26 23.49
C ILE A 3 -20.08 14.27 23.70
N LYS A 4 -20.37 12.96 23.69
CA LYS A 4 -19.36 11.91 23.81
C LYS A 4 -18.97 11.43 22.42
N ILE A 5 -17.74 11.74 22.01
CA ILE A 5 -17.14 11.27 20.75
C ILE A 5 -16.29 10.04 21.08
N GLN A 6 -16.46 8.96 20.32
CA GLN A 6 -15.60 7.78 20.44
C GLN A 6 -14.33 7.98 19.61
N GLU A 7 -13.18 7.68 20.21
CA GLU A 7 -11.90 7.66 19.50
C GLU A 7 -11.92 6.57 18.44
N LYS A 8 -11.51 6.91 17.21
CA LYS A 8 -11.25 5.93 16.16
C LYS A 8 -9.77 5.58 16.19
N LYS A 9 -9.43 4.30 16.31
CA LYS A 9 -8.07 3.80 16.02
C LYS A 9 -7.95 3.63 14.52
N PRO A 10 -7.16 4.45 13.83
CA PRO A 10 -7.14 4.46 12.38
C PRO A 10 -6.12 3.42 11.93
N GLU A 11 -6.43 2.14 12.04
CA GLU A 11 -5.53 1.04 11.65
C GLU A 11 -6.31 0.01 10.83
N ILE A 12 -5.77 -0.35 9.67
CA ILE A 12 -6.30 -1.43 8.82
C ILE A 12 -5.42 -2.67 9.02
N PRO A 13 -5.96 -3.78 9.54
CA PRO A 13 -5.20 -5.03 9.65
C PRO A 13 -4.93 -5.60 8.25
N VAL A 14 -3.71 -6.07 8.03
CA VAL A 14 -3.30 -6.71 6.77
C VAL A 14 -2.72 -8.08 7.08
N GLU A 15 -3.37 -9.11 6.55
CA GLU A 15 -2.98 -10.51 6.74
C GLU A 15 -2.42 -11.08 5.43
N ILE A 16 -1.16 -11.54 5.44
CA ILE A 16 -0.53 -12.19 4.30
C ILE A 16 -0.07 -13.59 4.76
N GLY A 17 -0.89 -14.59 4.47
CA GLY A 17 -0.64 -15.96 4.93
C GLY A 17 -0.64 -16.06 6.46
N LYS A 18 0.53 -16.29 7.06
CA LYS A 18 0.70 -16.33 8.53
C LYS A 18 1.22 -15.01 9.12
N LEU A 19 1.50 -14.02 8.29
CA LEU A 19 2.05 -12.75 8.70
C LEU A 19 0.92 -11.75 8.94
N ASN A 20 0.98 -11.08 10.09
CA ASN A 20 0.05 -10.02 10.47
C ASN A 20 0.79 -8.69 10.46
N PHE A 21 0.22 -7.73 9.74
CA PHE A 21 0.68 -6.35 9.65
C PHE A 21 -0.48 -5.40 9.98
N ALA A 22 -0.15 -4.14 10.25
CA ALA A 22 -1.14 -3.09 10.44
C ALA A 22 -0.74 -1.87 9.63
N PHE A 23 -1.67 -1.35 8.83
CA PHE A 23 -1.51 -0.10 8.12
C PHE A 23 -2.14 1.02 8.94
N THR A 24 -1.33 1.95 9.45
CA THR A 24 -1.86 3.14 10.12
C THR A 24 -2.43 4.10 9.10
N VAL A 25 -3.63 4.61 9.36
CA VAL A 25 -4.40 5.50 8.50
C VAL A 25 -4.28 6.94 9.01
N THR A 26 -3.15 7.58 8.70
CA THR A 26 -2.93 9.01 8.89
C THR A 26 -2.98 9.73 7.55
N ASP A 27 -3.19 11.05 7.54
CA ASP A 27 -3.14 11.82 6.29
C ASP A 27 -1.81 11.63 5.57
N GLU A 28 -0.70 11.56 6.33
CA GLU A 28 0.64 11.34 5.81
C GLU A 28 0.79 9.94 5.19
N SER A 29 0.32 8.88 5.88
CA SER A 29 0.44 7.52 5.38
C SER A 29 -0.45 7.27 4.16
N VAL A 30 -1.65 7.83 4.13
CA VAL A 30 -2.57 7.74 2.98
C VAL A 30 -2.03 8.49 1.77
N ALA A 31 -1.51 9.70 1.97
CA ALA A 31 -0.87 10.46 0.91
C ALA A 31 0.38 9.75 0.36
N ALA A 32 1.18 9.18 1.27
CA ALA A 32 2.38 8.43 0.91
C ALA A 32 2.02 7.14 0.16
N PHE A 33 1.05 6.37 0.65
CA PHE A 33 0.53 5.16 -0.01
C PHE A 33 0.12 5.45 -1.46
N ARG A 34 -0.71 6.48 -1.70
CA ARG A 34 -1.17 6.84 -3.05
C ARG A 34 -0.02 7.22 -3.99
N LYS A 35 0.92 8.03 -3.52
CA LYS A 35 2.10 8.40 -4.31
C LYS A 35 2.94 7.19 -4.68
N ASN A 36 3.12 6.25 -3.74
CA ASN A 36 3.93 5.07 -3.96
C ASN A 36 3.24 4.02 -4.81
N ALA A 37 1.92 3.84 -4.68
CA ALA A 37 1.16 2.97 -5.58
C ALA A 37 1.31 3.44 -7.04
N ILE A 38 1.17 4.75 -7.29
CA ILE A 38 1.36 5.34 -8.63
C ILE A 38 2.81 5.19 -9.10
N ALA A 39 3.79 5.43 -8.23
CA ALA A 39 5.21 5.31 -8.58
C ALA A 39 5.59 3.86 -8.90
N ALA A 40 5.14 2.90 -8.08
CA ALA A 40 5.38 1.48 -8.28
C ALA A 40 4.75 1.00 -9.60
N GLN A 41 3.51 1.39 -9.88
CA GLN A 41 2.85 1.04 -11.15
C GLN A 41 3.64 1.54 -12.37
N LYS A 42 4.07 2.82 -12.35
CA LYS A 42 4.92 3.37 -13.43
C LYS A 42 6.25 2.64 -13.59
N GLU A 43 6.87 2.21 -12.48
CA GLU A 43 8.11 1.45 -12.53
C GLU A 43 7.88 0.07 -13.15
N PHE A 44 6.78 -0.60 -12.81
CA PHE A 44 6.41 -1.90 -13.41
C PHE A 44 6.07 -1.79 -14.90
N ASP A 45 5.35 -0.75 -15.33
CA ASP A 45 5.06 -0.54 -16.75
C ASP A 45 6.35 -0.33 -17.58
N LYS A 46 7.30 0.47 -17.08
CA LYS A 46 8.61 0.66 -17.73
C LYS A 46 9.43 -0.63 -17.82
N MET A 47 9.23 -1.57 -16.89
CA MET A 47 9.92 -2.87 -16.91
C MET A 47 9.34 -3.80 -17.95
N LYS A 48 8.02 -3.75 -18.23
CA LYS A 48 7.39 -4.53 -19.30
C LYS A 48 7.92 -4.16 -20.70
N GLU A 49 8.39 -2.93 -20.87
CA GLU A 49 8.96 -2.44 -22.14
C GLU A 49 10.45 -2.82 -22.33
N SER A 50 11.09 -3.47 -21.35
CA SER A 50 12.52 -3.82 -21.40
C SER A 50 12.76 -5.29 -21.77
N GLU A 51 13.48 -5.56 -22.87
CA GLU A 51 13.81 -6.91 -23.40
C GLU A 51 14.83 -7.73 -22.56
N ASN A 52 15.13 -7.33 -21.32
CA ASN A 52 16.20 -7.94 -20.53
C ASN A 52 15.66 -8.50 -19.20
N ASP A 53 15.14 -9.73 -19.25
CA ASP A 53 14.41 -10.40 -18.16
C ASP A 53 15.11 -10.38 -16.80
N GLU A 54 16.43 -10.65 -16.77
CA GLU A 54 17.17 -10.78 -15.50
C GLU A 54 17.27 -9.42 -14.76
N LYS A 55 17.60 -8.35 -15.49
CA LYS A 55 17.63 -6.98 -14.95
C LYS A 55 16.24 -6.43 -14.63
N SER A 56 15.21 -6.91 -15.31
CA SER A 56 13.83 -6.55 -15.02
C SER A 56 13.36 -7.21 -13.72
N LEU A 57 13.77 -8.44 -13.46
CA LEU A 57 13.40 -9.19 -12.25
C LEU A 57 14.07 -8.63 -10.98
N GLU A 58 15.35 -8.27 -11.05
CA GLU A 58 16.04 -7.61 -9.94
C GLU A 58 15.43 -6.24 -9.60
N ARG A 59 15.08 -5.46 -10.63
CA ARG A 59 14.41 -4.17 -10.45
C ARG A 59 13.01 -4.34 -9.86
N ALA A 60 12.24 -5.31 -10.33
CA ALA A 60 10.93 -5.63 -9.78
C ALA A 60 11.03 -6.00 -8.29
N LYS A 61 12.02 -6.81 -7.92
CA LYS A 61 12.30 -7.17 -6.53
C LYS A 61 12.59 -5.93 -5.67
N TYR A 62 13.43 -5.01 -6.17
CA TYR A 62 13.77 -3.79 -5.46
C TYR A 62 12.55 -2.87 -5.27
N VAL A 63 11.73 -2.71 -6.30
CA VAL A 63 10.49 -1.92 -6.23
C VAL A 63 9.52 -2.54 -5.22
N LEU A 64 9.30 -3.86 -5.27
CA LEU A 64 8.46 -4.56 -4.30
C LEU A 64 8.98 -4.41 -2.87
N GLN A 65 10.29 -4.53 -2.67
CA GLN A 65 10.90 -4.35 -1.36
C GLN A 65 10.58 -2.98 -0.76
N ARG A 66 10.82 -1.92 -1.53
CA ARG A 66 10.53 -0.56 -1.08
C ARG A 66 9.04 -0.37 -0.82
N SER A 67 8.18 -0.88 -1.70
CA SER A 67 6.74 -0.69 -1.59
C SER A 67 6.13 -1.43 -0.39
N PHE A 68 6.50 -2.69 -0.15
CA PHE A 68 6.03 -3.44 1.02
C PHE A 68 6.53 -2.83 2.32
N ASP A 69 7.81 -2.48 2.42
CA ASP A 69 8.37 -1.89 3.63
C ASP A 69 7.76 -0.52 3.94
N MET A 70 7.37 0.23 2.91
CA MET A 70 6.74 1.53 3.08
C MET A 70 5.29 1.44 3.55
N ILE A 71 4.55 0.42 3.12
CA ILE A 71 3.13 0.24 3.45
C ILE A 71 2.97 -0.48 4.78
N LEU A 72 3.72 -1.58 4.99
CA LEU A 72 3.55 -2.49 6.12
C LEU A 72 4.60 -2.30 7.21
N GLY A 73 5.54 -1.36 7.01
CA GLY A 73 6.63 -1.06 7.92
C GLY A 73 7.94 -1.77 7.55
N GLN A 74 9.04 -1.23 8.10
CA GLN A 74 10.40 -1.66 7.74
C GLN A 74 10.62 -3.17 7.96
N GLY A 75 11.17 -3.85 6.95
CA GLY A 75 11.45 -5.28 7.00
C GLY A 75 10.23 -6.18 6.73
N ALA A 76 9.08 -5.62 6.37
CA ALA A 76 7.92 -6.40 5.93
C ALA A 76 8.25 -7.24 4.70
N PHE A 77 8.91 -6.67 3.70
CA PHE A 77 9.30 -7.39 2.49
C PHE A 77 10.13 -8.62 2.81
N LYS A 78 11.11 -8.49 3.72
CA LYS A 78 11.97 -9.62 4.09
C LYS A 78 11.14 -10.80 4.60
N LYS A 79 10.20 -10.53 5.52
CA LYS A 79 9.31 -11.56 6.08
C LYS A 79 8.44 -12.21 4.99
N ILE A 80 7.91 -11.41 4.07
CA ILE A 80 7.05 -11.90 2.99
C ILE A 80 7.89 -12.73 1.99
N TYR A 81 9.12 -12.29 1.67
CA TYR A 81 10.04 -12.99 0.78
C TYR A 81 10.56 -14.31 1.38
N ASP A 82 10.84 -14.34 2.69
CA ASP A 82 11.19 -15.57 3.42
C ASP A 82 10.03 -16.60 3.36
N MET A 83 8.77 -16.15 3.35
CA MET A 83 7.61 -17.01 3.20
C MET A 83 7.41 -17.49 1.75
N THR A 84 7.54 -16.58 0.78
CA THR A 84 7.34 -16.85 -0.65
C THR A 84 8.49 -16.24 -1.46
N PRO A 85 9.59 -16.98 -1.71
CA PRO A 85 10.79 -16.45 -2.37
C PRO A 85 10.64 -16.37 -3.91
N SER A 86 9.54 -15.78 -4.38
CA SER A 86 9.23 -15.65 -5.80
C SER A 86 8.64 -14.28 -6.11
N VAL A 87 9.38 -13.48 -6.89
CA VAL A 87 9.04 -12.09 -7.24
C VAL A 87 7.69 -12.00 -7.96
N ALA A 88 7.36 -13.00 -8.79
CA ALA A 88 6.08 -13.04 -9.51
C ALA A 88 4.87 -13.15 -8.55
N TYR A 89 4.94 -14.02 -7.53
CA TYR A 89 3.88 -14.11 -6.52
C TYR A 89 3.85 -12.89 -5.61
N LEU A 90 5.01 -12.29 -5.31
CA LEU A 90 5.06 -11.07 -4.51
C LEU A 90 4.44 -9.87 -5.24
N LEU A 91 4.51 -9.83 -6.56
CA LEU A 91 3.82 -8.83 -7.36
C LEU A 91 2.30 -8.98 -7.23
N ASP A 92 1.80 -10.21 -7.31
CA ASP A 92 0.37 -10.50 -7.11
C ASP A 92 -0.09 -10.09 -5.70
N TYR A 93 0.68 -10.43 -4.65
CA TYR A 93 0.38 -9.99 -3.28
C TYR A 93 0.37 -8.47 -3.14
N PHE A 94 1.27 -7.78 -3.85
CA PHE A 94 1.33 -6.33 -3.83
C PHE A 94 0.10 -5.70 -4.49
N ILE A 95 -0.38 -6.26 -5.61
CA ILE A 95 -1.61 -5.82 -6.27
C ILE A 95 -2.80 -5.97 -5.34
N GLN A 96 -2.98 -7.17 -4.75
CA GLN A 96 -4.05 -7.42 -3.78
C GLN A 96 -3.98 -6.48 -2.56
N LEU A 97 -2.77 -6.20 -2.07
CA LEU A 97 -2.55 -5.26 -0.97
C LEU A 97 -3.02 -3.84 -1.33
N VAL A 98 -2.64 -3.35 -2.52
CA VAL A 98 -3.02 -2.00 -2.97
C VAL A 98 -4.52 -1.90 -3.19
N GLU A 99 -5.13 -2.90 -3.81
CA GLU A 99 -6.58 -2.94 -4.05
C GLU A 99 -7.35 -2.99 -2.73
N GLY A 100 -7.02 -3.94 -1.85
CA GLY A 100 -7.68 -4.08 -0.54
C GLY A 100 -7.54 -2.83 0.33
N LEU A 101 -6.35 -2.24 0.42
CA LEU A 101 -6.18 -0.98 1.16
C LEU A 101 -6.94 0.18 0.53
N SER A 102 -7.06 0.22 -0.80
CA SER A 102 -7.81 1.28 -1.48
C SER A 102 -9.31 1.17 -1.22
N GLU A 103 -9.85 -0.05 -1.20
CA GLU A 103 -11.25 -0.31 -0.84
C GLU A 103 -11.52 0.05 0.62
N GLU A 104 -10.70 -0.44 1.56
CA GLU A 104 -10.85 -0.13 2.99
C GLU A 104 -10.77 1.39 3.27
N LEU A 105 -9.84 2.09 2.64
CA LEU A 105 -9.73 3.55 2.77
C LEU A 105 -10.97 4.29 2.22
N LYS A 106 -11.59 3.75 1.17
CA LYS A 106 -12.83 4.29 0.59
C LYS A 106 -14.01 4.06 1.53
N ASP A 107 -14.13 2.87 2.12
CA ASP A 107 -15.16 2.53 3.11
C ASP A 107 -15.03 3.37 4.38
N LEU A 108 -13.81 3.70 4.80
CA LEU A 108 -13.54 4.64 5.90
C LEU A 108 -13.91 6.09 5.55
N GLY A 109 -14.34 6.37 4.31
CA GLY A 109 -14.68 7.71 3.84
C GLY A 109 -13.46 8.61 3.63
N ILE A 110 -12.25 8.03 3.62
CA ILE A 110 -10.99 8.73 3.36
C ILE A 110 -10.76 8.77 1.85
N ASP A 111 -11.82 9.13 1.13
CA ASP A 111 -11.75 9.47 -0.28
C ASP A 111 -11.58 10.98 -0.43
N GLN A 112 -10.73 11.39 -1.38
CA GLN A 112 -10.42 12.82 -1.57
C GLN A 112 -11.64 13.65 -1.97
N GLU A 113 -12.72 13.04 -2.47
CA GLU A 113 -13.92 13.75 -2.88
C GLU A 113 -14.73 14.29 -1.69
N GLN A 114 -14.78 13.58 -0.56
CA GLN A 114 -15.53 14.00 0.63
C GLN A 114 -14.87 15.20 1.31
N THR A 115 -13.54 15.18 1.46
CA THR A 115 -12.78 16.27 2.09
C THR A 115 -12.86 17.57 1.27
N LYS A 116 -12.88 17.47 -0.07
CA LYS A 116 -13.06 18.62 -0.96
C LYS A 116 -14.43 19.28 -0.81
N LYS A 117 -15.50 18.53 -0.51
CA LYS A 117 -16.86 19.10 -0.30
C LYS A 117 -16.91 20.08 0.89
N TYR A 118 -16.14 19.83 1.94
CA TYR A 118 -16.14 20.69 3.14
C TYR A 118 -15.11 21.82 3.07
N ILE A 119 -13.99 21.62 2.37
CA ILE A 119 -12.94 22.64 2.23
C ILE A 119 -13.27 23.67 1.12
N ARG A 120 -14.05 23.32 0.09
CA ARG A 120 -14.48 24.26 -0.97
C ARG A 120 -15.54 25.28 -0.54
N LYS A 121 -16.04 25.25 0.70
CA LYS A 121 -16.84 26.36 1.26
C LYS A 121 -15.93 27.38 1.92
N LYS A 122 -15.21 28.16 1.12
CA LYS A 122 -14.72 29.48 1.53
C LYS A 122 -14.66 30.39 0.31
#